data_AF-A0A7X8WK74-F1
#
_entry.id   AF-A0A7X8WK74-F1
#
_cell.length_a   1.000
_cell.length_b   1.000
_cell.length_c   1.000
_cell.angle_alpha   90.00
_cell.angle_beta   90.00
_cell.angle_gamma   90.00
#
_symmetry.space_group_name_H-M   'P 1'
#
loop_
_entity.id
_entity.type
_entity.pdbx_description
1 polymer ?
#
loop_
_entity_poly.entity_id
_entity_poly.type
_entity_poly.pdbx_seq_one_letter_code
_entity_poly.pdbx_strand_id
1 'polypeptide(L)' 'MTEENHCYENALAERVNGILKDEFLLDSTFKDYNQTLRAVKQAITTYNQLRPHWSLNLKTPDEVHLEKAA' A
#
# COMPACT_ATOMS: atom_id res chain seq x y z
N MET A 1 7.52 -5.98 -11.77
CA MET A 1 8.42 -5.11 -12.53
C MET A 1 7.68 -4.80 -13.82
N THR A 2 6.81 -3.80 -13.81
CA THR A 2 5.95 -3.49 -14.96
C THR A 2 6.76 -2.82 -16.07
N GLU A 3 6.30 -3.07 -17.29
CA GLU A 3 6.87 -2.62 -18.55
C GLU A 3 6.65 -1.10 -18.72
N GLU A 4 7.62 -0.45 -19.37
CA GLU A 4 7.74 0.99 -19.67
C GLU A 4 8.29 1.90 -18.56
N ASN A 5 9.39 2.58 -18.91
CA ASN A 5 10.25 3.45 -18.10
C ASN A 5 9.55 4.77 -17.69
N HIS A 6 8.32 4.72 -17.16
CA HIS A 6 7.65 5.88 -16.60
C HIS A 6 8.14 6.12 -15.17
N CYS A 7 9.20 6.93 -15.06
CA CYS A 7 9.78 7.38 -13.79
C CYS A 7 8.74 7.92 -12.78
N TYR A 8 7.62 8.47 -13.27
CA TYR A 8 6.51 8.93 -12.44
C TYR A 8 5.72 7.81 -11.77
N GLU A 9 5.48 6.68 -12.46
CA GLU A 9 4.76 5.54 -11.88
C GLU A 9 5.60 4.85 -10.82
N ASN A 10 6.90 4.71 -11.08
CA ASN A 10 7.85 4.23 -10.07
C ASN A 10 7.90 5.16 -8.86
N ALA A 11 7.90 6.48 -9.05
CA ALA A 11 7.91 7.41 -7.92
C ALA A 11 6.66 7.29 -7.03
N LEU A 12 5.49 7.03 -7.62
CA LEU A 12 4.26 6.77 -6.86
C LEU A 12 4.34 5.42 -6.13
N ALA A 13 4.77 4.36 -6.81
CA ALA A 13 4.94 3.04 -6.22
C ALA A 13 5.95 3.03 -5.07
N GLU A 14 7.09 3.71 -5.23
CA GLU A 14 8.11 3.85 -4.19
C GLU A 14 7.57 4.60 -2.96
N ARG A 15 6.75 5.63 -3.16
CA ARG A 15 6.09 6.32 -2.04
C ARG A 15 5.16 5.38 -1.26
N VAL A 16 4.34 4.59 -1.96
CA VAL A 16 3.45 3.61 -1.33
C VAL A 16 4.28 2.56 -0.57
N ASN A 17 5.34 2.05 -1.19
CA ASN A 17 6.24 1.09 -0.56
C ASN A 17 6.94 1.66 0.69
N GLY A 18 7.34 2.94 0.64
CA GLY A 18 7.91 3.65 1.79
C GLY A 18 6.92 3.73 2.94
N ILE A 19 5.68 4.15 2.67
CA ILE A 19 4.61 4.18 3.69
C ILE A 19 4.38 2.79 4.28
N LEU A 20 4.30 1.76 3.45
CA LEU A 20 4.08 0.39 3.91
C LEU A 20 5.25 -0.13 4.77
N LYS A 21 6.48 0.26 4.46
CA LYS A 21 7.66 -0.08 5.26
C LYS A 21 7.67 0.67 6.59
N ASP A 22 7.49 1.98 6.56
CA ASP A 22 7.62 2.84 7.75
C ASP A 22 6.44 2.71 8.71
N GLU A 23 5.20 2.69 8.22
CA GLU A 23 3.99 2.67 9.06
C GLU A 23 3.60 1.26 9.51
N PHE A 24 3.95 0.22 8.75
CA PHE A 24 3.58 -1.17 9.05
C PHE A 24 4.78 -2.06 9.40
N LEU A 25 5.97 -1.47 9.59
CA LEU A 25 7.20 -2.16 10.00
C LEU A 25 7.58 -3.29 9.05
N LEU A 26 7.26 -3.17 7.76
CA LEU A 26 7.61 -4.19 6.77
C LEU A 26 9.09 -4.20 6.42
N ASP A 27 9.86 -3.20 6.88
CA ASP A 27 11.32 -3.17 6.84
C ASP A 27 11.98 -3.97 7.97
N SER A 28 11.19 -4.44 8.95
CA SER A 28 11.68 -5.24 10.06
C SER A 28 12.09 -6.65 9.65
N THR A 29 12.98 -7.25 10.44
CA THR A 29 13.43 -8.62 10.19
C THR A 29 12.39 -9.63 10.70
N PHE A 30 11.81 -10.39 9.78
CA PHE A 30 10.88 -11.47 10.11
C PHE A 30 11.62 -12.80 10.30
N LYS A 31 11.09 -13.65 11.18
CA LYS A 31 11.71 -14.96 11.47
C LYS A 31 11.35 -16.04 10.45
N ASP A 32 10.18 -15.91 9.82
CA ASP A 32 9.64 -16.91 8.91
C ASP A 32 8.92 -16.25 7.72
N TYR A 33 8.99 -16.88 6.55
CA TYR A 33 8.33 -16.39 5.34
C TYR A 33 6.81 -16.24 5.51
N ASN A 34 6.15 -17.17 6.19
CA ASN A 34 4.70 -17.10 6.43
C ASN A 34 4.34 -15.96 7.39
N GLN A 35 5.25 -15.56 8.27
CA GLN A 35 5.06 -14.38 9.12
C GLN A 35 5.09 -13.12 8.26
N THR A 36 6.11 -12.98 7.40
CA THR A 36 6.21 -11.86 6.46
C THR A 36 4.99 -11.78 5.55
N LEU A 37 4.57 -12.90 4.96
CA LEU A 37 3.43 -12.93 4.05
C LEU A 37 2.13 -12.47 4.75
N ARG A 38 1.92 -12.89 6.00
CA ARG A 38 0.77 -12.44 6.79
C ARG A 38 0.84 -10.95 7.11
N ALA A 39 2.00 -10.46 7.54
CA ALA A 39 2.22 -9.05 7.85
C ALA A 39 1.99 -8.16 6.62
N VAL A 40 2.54 -8.55 5.45
CA VAL A 40 2.34 -7.85 4.18
C VAL A 40 0.87 -7.83 3.80
N LYS A 41 0.17 -8.97 3.89
CA LYS A 41 -1.27 -9.04 3.58
C LYS A 41 -2.08 -8.12 4.50
N GLN A 42 -1.79 -8.12 5.80
CA GLN A 42 -2.45 -7.25 6.78
C GLN A 42 -2.17 -5.77 6.50
N ALA A 43 -0.93 -5.41 6.18
CA ALA A 43 -0.55 -4.04 5.85
C ALA A 43 -1.29 -3.53 4.60
N ILE A 44 -1.34 -4.33 3.53
CA ILE A 44 -2.06 -3.98 2.30
C ILE A 44 -3.56 -3.80 2.57
N THR A 45 -4.19 -4.75 3.27
CA THR A 45 -5.60 -4.64 3.65
C THR A 45 -5.85 -3.38 4.48
N THR A 46 -5.01 -3.09 5.46
CA THR A 46 -5.18 -1.91 6.32
C THR A 46 -4.99 -0.62 5.55
N TYR A 47 -4.00 -0.52 4.67
CA TYR A 47 -3.77 0.64 3.83
C TYR A 47 -4.95 0.93 2.87
N ASN A 48 -5.53 -0.13 2.30
CA ASN A 48 -6.60 -0.02 1.31
C ASN A 48 -8.01 0.17 1.92
N GLN A 49 -8.27 -0.37 3.11
CA GLN A 49 -9.62 -0.45 3.68
C GLN A 49 -9.81 0.36 4.96
N LEU A 50 -8.73 0.65 5.69
CA LEU A 50 -8.83 1.22 7.04
C LEU A 50 -8.10 2.57 7.14
N ARG A 51 -7.07 2.82 6.33
CA ARG A 51 -6.30 4.06 6.36
C ARG A 51 -7.05 5.15 5.58
N PRO A 52 -7.54 6.22 6.24
CA PRO A 52 -8.08 7.38 5.53
C PRO A 52 -6.93 8.19 4.92
N HIS A 53 -7.11 8.66 3.68
CA HIS A 53 -6.09 9.46 3.00
C HIS A 53 -6.57 10.89 2.84
N TRP A 54 -5.75 11.85 3.27
CA TRP A 54 -6.04 13.28 3.13
C TRP A 54 -6.24 13.71 1.67
N SER A 55 -5.45 13.14 0.76
CA SER A 55 -5.60 13.36 -0.69
C SER A 55 -6.90 12.80 -1.26
N LEU A 56 -7.55 11.88 -0.56
CA LEU A 56 -8.83 11.27 -0.92
C LEU A 56 -9.98 11.83 -0.07
N ASN A 57 -9.84 13.03 0.49
CA ASN A 57 -10.89 13.66 1.28
C ASN A 57 -11.29 12.83 2.53
N LEU A 58 -10.30 12.15 3.14
CA LEU A 58 -10.45 11.21 4.25
C LEU A 58 -11.17 9.89 3.91
N LYS A 59 -11.33 9.59 2.62
CA LYS A 59 -11.77 8.27 2.16
C LYS A 59 -10.61 7.28 2.08
N THR A 60 -10.95 6.01 2.07
CA THR A 60 -10.03 4.90 1.85
C THR A 60 -9.85 4.62 0.35
N PRO A 61 -8.72 4.02 -0.07
CA PRO A 61 -8.51 3.68 -1.47
C PRO A 61 -9.61 2.77 -2.02
N ASP A 62 -10.07 1.79 -1.25
CA ASP A 62 -11.16 0.88 -1.67
C ASP A 62 -12.47 1.66 -1.89
N GLU A 63 -12.83 2.60 -1.02
CA GLU A 63 -14.03 3.44 -1.22
C GLU A 63 -13.96 4.23 -2.53
N VAL A 64 -12.82 4.85 -2.82
CA VAL A 64 -12.64 5.65 -4.05
C VAL A 64 -12.61 4.76 -5.30
N HIS A 65 -12.03 3.57 -5.21
CA HIS A 65 -12.01 2.61 -6.32
C HIS A 65 -13.41 2.04 -6.60
N LEU A 66 -14.18 1.74 -5.56
CA LEU A 66 -15.57 1.28 -5.68
C LEU A 66 -16.48 2.39 -6.22
N GLU A 67 -16.31 3.65 -5.79
CA GLU A 67 -17.05 4.80 -6.33
C GLU A 67 -16.76 5.04 -7.82
N LYS A 68 -15.52 4.86 -8.28
CA LYS A 68 -15.16 5.02 -9.70
C LYS A 68 -15.62 3.88 -10.60
N ALA A 69 -15.97 2.73 -10.03
CA ALA A 69 -16.46 1.57 -10.77
C ALA A 69 -17.98 1.56 -10.97
N ALA A 70 -18.70 2.50 -10.34
CA ALA A 70 -20.15 2.71 -10.45
C ALA A 70 -20.47 3.82 -11.46
#